data_AF-A0A7J7PKU6-F1
#
_entry.id   AF-A0A7J7PKU6-F1
#
_cell.length_a   1.000
_cell.length_b   1.000
_cell.length_c   1.000
_cell.angle_alpha   90.00
_cell.angle_beta   90.00
_cell.angle_gamma   90.00
#
_symmetry.space_group_name_H-M   'P 1'
#
loop_
_entity.id
_entity.type
_entity.pdbx_description
1 polymer ?
#
loop_
_entity_poly.entity_id
_entity_poly.type
_entity_poly.pdbx_seq_one_letter_code
_entity_poly.pdbx_strand_id
1 'polypeptide(L)'
;MMPAAAAAAAAGCTDMLVADLTELPAGSVSWKKVCSVPPGSPLSSEGISLLHTPELNLLVAFGGYNGKYHNAVSVYKLPGYEQHVRSPVKQQKQQQQRNPATPQQQKQQDEHLQQQQLEAQEAAAAAGNGSHPRQNGGVPMTQGQEKNLLRDLALAREQLKRDLAAARQELELVAGAADAAKEEAAVQINMLSRQLAAVQAQAAAAEKAAQDSRQLLSAEQAKTLKLEAQLQAGVTAN
;
A
#
# COMPACT_ATOMS: atom_id res chain seq x y z
N MET A 1 49.70 22.35 5.02
CA MET A 1 48.23 22.31 5.16
C MET A 1 47.65 22.00 3.79
N MET A 2 47.34 20.74 3.53
CA MET A 2 46.66 20.31 2.30
C MET A 2 45.14 20.39 2.54
N PRO A 3 44.34 20.91 1.60
CA PRO A 3 42.90 20.90 1.73
C PRO A 3 42.39 19.46 1.58
N ALA A 4 41.52 19.04 2.51
CA ALA A 4 40.82 17.77 2.43
C ALA A 4 39.95 17.78 1.17
N ALA A 5 40.30 16.93 0.21
CA ALA A 5 39.43 16.62 -0.91
C ALA A 5 38.17 15.96 -0.34
N ALA A 6 37.09 16.74 -0.26
CA ALA A 6 35.77 16.21 -0.03
C ALA A 6 35.50 15.19 -1.14
N ALA A 7 35.46 13.91 -0.76
CA ALA A 7 35.00 12.85 -1.63
C ALA A 7 33.60 13.26 -2.12
N ALA A 8 33.51 13.63 -3.39
CA ALA A 8 32.24 13.78 -4.07
C ALA A 8 31.60 12.39 -4.07
N ALA A 9 30.84 12.09 -3.01
CA ALA A 9 29.94 10.95 -2.99
C ALA A 9 29.10 11.08 -4.25
N ALA A 10 29.24 10.11 -5.15
CA ALA A 10 28.47 10.03 -6.38
C ALA A 10 27.01 10.31 -6.00
N ALA A 11 26.48 11.44 -6.43
CA ALA A 11 25.09 11.77 -6.20
C ALA A 11 24.30 10.71 -6.97
N GLY A 12 23.84 9.70 -6.24
CA GLY A 12 23.03 8.61 -6.80
C GLY A 12 21.88 9.21 -7.58
N CYS A 13 21.48 8.54 -8.66
CA CYS A 13 20.35 9.00 -9.46
C CYS A 13 19.12 9.12 -8.53
N THR A 14 18.73 10.36 -8.23
CA THR A 14 17.57 10.64 -7.38
C THR A 14 16.28 10.54 -8.17
N ASP A 15 16.33 10.49 -9.51
CA ASP A 15 15.13 10.39 -10.32
C ASP A 15 14.82 8.94 -10.67
N MET A 16 13.64 8.50 -10.27
CA MET A 16 13.10 7.21 -10.71
C MET A 16 12.46 7.39 -12.08
N LEU A 17 13.06 6.76 -13.08
CA LEU A 17 12.56 6.74 -14.45
C LEU A 17 11.90 5.39 -14.73
N VAL A 18 10.80 5.41 -15.47
CA VAL A 18 10.17 4.22 -16.03
C VAL A 18 10.27 4.26 -17.55
N ALA A 19 10.61 3.11 -18.14
CA ALA A 19 10.47 2.92 -19.57
C ALA A 19 8.98 2.69 -19.88
N ASP A 20 8.37 3.64 -20.58
CA ASP A 20 7.03 3.50 -21.11
C ASP A 20 7.11 2.70 -22.42
N LEU A 21 6.51 1.51 -22.39
CA LEU A 21 6.48 0.55 -23.49
C LEU A 21 5.17 0.62 -24.30
N THR A 22 4.30 1.60 -24.05
CA THR A 22 3.01 1.71 -24.74
C THR A 22 3.19 1.84 -26.26
N GLU A 23 4.26 2.51 -26.70
CA GLU A 23 4.60 2.69 -28.12
C GLU A 23 5.58 1.64 -28.66
N LEU A 24 5.89 0.60 -27.88
CA LEU A 24 6.81 -0.46 -28.33
C LEU A 24 6.39 -1.11 -29.66
N PRO A 25 5.09 -1.32 -29.96
CA PRO A 25 4.65 -1.79 -31.28
C PRO A 25 5.02 -0.85 -32.44
N ALA A 26 5.20 0.44 -32.19
CA ALA A 26 5.65 1.44 -33.16
C ALA A 26 7.19 1.57 -33.21
N GLY A 27 7.92 0.78 -32.40
CA GLY A 27 9.38 0.77 -32.34
C GLY A 27 9.99 1.88 -31.49
N SER A 28 9.19 2.63 -30.72
CA SER A 28 9.67 3.65 -29.79
C SER A 28 9.53 3.22 -28.34
N VAL A 29 10.48 3.65 -27.51
CA VAL A 29 10.42 3.58 -26.05
C VAL A 29 10.62 5.00 -25.54
N SER A 30 9.73 5.46 -24.65
CA SER A 30 9.90 6.76 -24.01
C SER A 30 10.24 6.58 -22.53
N TRP A 31 11.09 7.45 -22.01
CA TRP A 31 11.43 7.46 -20.58
C TRP A 31 10.58 8.50 -19.88
N LYS A 32 9.85 8.08 -18.85
CA LYS A 32 9.02 8.98 -18.04
C LYS A 32 9.58 9.06 -16.62
N LYS A 33 9.72 10.28 -16.12
CA LYS A 33 10.05 10.51 -14.71
C LYS A 33 8.83 10.21 -13.85
N VAL A 34 8.98 9.29 -12.91
CA VAL A 34 7.92 8.87 -11.99
C VAL A 34 7.94 9.70 -10.72
N CYS A 35 9.10 9.78 -10.07
CA CYS A 35 9.29 10.58 -8.87
C CYS A 35 10.77 10.91 -8.66
N SER A 36 11.03 11.91 -7.81
CA SER A 36 12.36 12.13 -7.23
C SER A 36 12.41 11.50 -5.84
N VAL A 37 13.49 10.81 -5.59
CA VAL A 37 13.78 9.96 -4.46
C VAL A 37 14.84 10.66 -3.61
N PRO A 38 14.56 10.95 -2.32
CA PRO A 38 15.55 11.53 -1.44
C PRO A 38 16.78 10.62 -1.28
N PRO A 39 18.00 11.19 -1.14
CA PRO A 39 19.18 10.41 -0.80
C PRO A 39 18.97 9.58 0.47
N GLY A 40 19.30 8.29 0.43
CA GLY A 40 19.09 7.36 1.55
C GLY A 40 17.68 6.76 1.63
N SER A 41 16.79 7.09 0.71
CA SER A 41 15.51 6.38 0.58
C SER A 41 15.73 4.92 0.15
N PRO A 42 14.91 3.96 0.63
CA PRO A 42 14.92 2.59 0.12
C PRO A 42 14.71 2.51 -1.39
N LEU A 43 14.04 3.48 -2.02
CA LEU A 43 13.91 3.54 -3.48
C LEU A 43 15.23 3.78 -4.21
N SER A 44 16.23 4.31 -3.52
CA SER A 44 17.59 4.52 -4.05
C SER A 44 18.45 3.24 -3.96
N SER A 45 17.82 2.07 -3.84
CA SER A 45 18.50 0.77 -3.68
C SER A 45 18.42 -0.07 -4.96
N GLU A 46 19.45 -0.89 -5.18
CA GLU A 46 19.49 -1.84 -6.30
C GLU A 46 18.62 -3.06 -5.99
N GLY A 47 18.01 -3.66 -7.02
CA GLY A 47 17.21 -4.88 -6.86
C GLY A 47 15.89 -4.68 -6.11
N ILE A 48 15.35 -3.46 -6.12
CA ILE A 48 14.04 -3.17 -5.55
C ILE A 48 12.92 -3.82 -6.37
N SER A 49 11.91 -4.34 -5.68
CA SER A 49 10.69 -4.86 -6.30
C SER A 49 9.60 -3.78 -6.27
N LEU A 50 8.97 -3.56 -7.41
CA LEU A 50 7.92 -2.55 -7.59
C LEU A 50 6.61 -3.23 -7.99
N LEU A 51 5.51 -2.83 -7.35
CA LEU A 51 4.15 -3.25 -7.68
C LEU A 51 3.30 -2.02 -7.97
N HIS A 52 2.85 -1.88 -9.21
CA HIS A 52 1.92 -0.82 -9.60
C HIS A 52 0.47 -1.29 -9.37
N THR A 53 -0.30 -0.51 -8.63
CA THR A 53 -1.73 -0.73 -8.37
C THR A 53 -2.54 0.36 -9.09
N PRO A 54 -2.93 0.15 -10.36
CA PRO A 54 -3.59 1.18 -11.17
C PRO A 54 -4.95 1.61 -10.61
N GLU A 55 -5.71 0.68 -10.02
CA GLU A 55 -7.01 0.91 -9.37
C GLU A 55 -6.92 1.99 -8.28
N LEU A 56 -5.82 2.00 -7.53
CA LEU A 56 -5.60 2.93 -6.41
C LEU A 56 -4.67 4.09 -6.80
N ASN A 57 -4.13 4.06 -8.01
CA ASN A 57 -3.10 4.97 -8.47
C ASN A 57 -1.89 5.04 -7.51
N LEU A 58 -1.44 3.86 -7.07
CA LEU A 58 -0.34 3.69 -6.13
C LEU A 58 0.79 2.85 -6.73
N LEU A 59 2.02 3.18 -6.33
CA LEU A 59 3.20 2.36 -6.55
C LEU A 59 3.73 1.88 -5.20
N VAL A 60 3.80 0.57 -5.02
CA VAL A 60 4.37 -0.06 -3.83
C VAL A 60 5.79 -0.51 -4.16
N ALA A 61 6.74 -0.17 -3.30
CA ALA A 61 8.13 -0.54 -3.44
C ALA A 61 8.61 -1.28 -2.20
N PHE A 62 9.32 -2.38 -2.38
CA PHE A 62 9.83 -3.20 -1.30
C PHE A 62 11.13 -3.91 -1.68
N GLY A 63 11.93 -4.26 -0.69
CA GLY A 63 13.20 -4.92 -0.92
C GLY A 63 14.34 -3.95 -1.26
N GLY A 64 15.38 -4.53 -1.86
CA GLY A 64 16.53 -3.81 -2.40
C GLY A 64 17.77 -3.78 -1.48
N TYR A 65 18.90 -3.38 -2.07
CA TYR A 65 20.21 -3.35 -1.45
C TYR A 65 20.92 -2.00 -1.72
N ASN A 66 21.35 -1.32 -0.65
CA ASN A 66 22.17 -0.11 -0.74
C ASN A 66 23.31 -0.17 0.29
N GLY A 67 24.10 -1.25 0.22
CA GLY A 67 25.10 -1.63 1.23
C GLY A 67 24.52 -2.44 2.40
N LYS A 68 23.20 -2.43 2.58
CA LYS A 68 22.43 -3.33 3.46
C LYS A 68 21.12 -3.72 2.77
N TYR A 69 20.59 -4.90 3.09
CA TYR A 69 19.27 -5.30 2.64
C TYR A 69 18.19 -4.51 3.36
N HIS A 70 17.22 -4.02 2.60
CA HIS A 70 16.05 -3.31 3.11
C HIS A 70 14.80 -4.16 2.87
N ASN A 71 13.96 -4.30 3.89
CA ASN A 71 12.67 -4.98 3.82
C ASN A 71 11.50 -4.01 4.06
N ALA A 72 11.77 -2.70 4.11
CA ALA A 72 10.75 -1.69 4.29
C ALA A 72 9.84 -1.64 3.07
N VAL A 73 8.53 -1.52 3.31
CA VAL A 73 7.52 -1.31 2.27
C VAL A 73 7.21 0.18 2.20
N SER A 74 7.38 0.77 1.03
CA SER A 74 7.09 2.18 0.76
C SER A 74 5.96 2.29 -0.26
N VAL A 75 5.02 3.21 -0.04
CA VAL A 75 3.85 3.41 -0.92
C VAL A 75 3.85 4.84 -1.44
N TYR A 76 3.76 4.99 -2.76
CA TYR A 76 3.83 6.27 -3.46
C TYR A 76 2.54 6.49 -4.24
N LYS A 77 2.00 7.71 -4.18
CA LYS A 77 0.88 8.13 -5.04
C LYS A 77 1.44 8.67 -6.35
N LEU A 78 0.99 8.14 -7.48
CA LEU A 78 1.50 8.57 -8.79
C LEU A 78 0.73 9.81 -9.29
N PRO A 79 1.43 10.90 -9.65
CA PRO A 79 0.78 12.06 -10.24
C PRO A 79 0.34 11.77 -11.68
N GLY A 80 -0.87 12.22 -12.06
CA GLY A 80 -1.32 12.23 -13.46
C GLY A 80 -2.08 10.99 -13.97
N TYR A 81 -2.37 10.00 -13.12
CA TYR A 81 -3.33 8.93 -13.47
C TYR A 81 -4.75 9.39 -13.10
N GLU A 82 -5.44 10.01 -14.04
CA GLU A 82 -6.88 10.27 -13.95
C GLU A 82 -7.61 8.91 -13.89
N GLN A 83 -8.25 8.63 -12.77
CA GLN A 83 -8.98 7.38 -12.58
C GLN A 83 -10.15 7.27 -13.57
N HIS A 84 -10.07 6.34 -14.52
CA HIS A 84 -11.26 5.73 -15.14
C HIS A 84 -11.85 4.63 -14.24
N VAL A 85 -11.92 4.89 -12.93
CA VAL A 85 -12.57 3.98 -11.99
C VAL A 85 -14.04 4.40 -11.89
N ARG A 86 -14.89 3.73 -12.66
CA ARG A 86 -16.32 3.59 -12.31
C ARG A 86 -16.38 2.77 -11.01
N SER A 87 -16.34 3.44 -9.86
CA SER A 87 -16.57 2.79 -8.57
C SER A 87 -18.05 2.36 -8.47
N PRO A 88 -18.38 1.07 -8.19
CA PRO A 88 -19.76 0.67 -7.90
C PRO A 88 -20.31 1.20 -6.57
N VAL A 89 -19.46 1.80 -5.72
CA VAL A 89 -19.77 2.06 -4.30
C VAL A 89 -20.47 3.41 -4.05
N LYS A 90 -20.74 4.22 -5.08
CA LYS A 90 -21.47 5.51 -4.93
C LYS A 90 -22.91 5.52 -5.42
N GLN A 91 -23.46 4.40 -5.92
CA GLN A 91 -24.87 4.38 -6.39
C GLN A 91 -25.92 4.02 -5.32
N GLN A 92 -25.54 3.64 -4.09
CA GLN A 92 -26.51 3.32 -3.04
C GLN A 92 -26.83 4.44 -2.03
N LYS A 93 -26.22 5.64 -2.15
CA LYS A 93 -26.56 6.78 -1.27
C LYS A 93 -27.38 7.91 -1.92
N GLN A 94 -27.82 7.78 -3.18
CA GLN A 94 -28.57 8.85 -3.86
C GLN A 94 -30.04 8.55 -4.20
N GLN A 95 -30.63 7.46 -3.69
CA GLN A 95 -32.06 7.17 -3.89
C GLN A 95 -32.93 7.14 -2.62
N GLN A 96 -32.39 7.51 -1.46
CA GLN A 96 -33.21 7.74 -0.25
C GLN A 96 -32.95 9.13 0.32
N GLN A 97 -33.46 10.16 -0.38
CA GLN A 97 -33.78 11.44 0.24
C GLN A 97 -34.76 12.20 -0.65
N ARG A 98 -36.01 11.73 -0.62
CA ARG A 98 -37.17 12.55 -0.95
C ARG A 98 -38.16 12.39 0.19
N ASN A 99 -37.96 13.17 1.25
CA ASN A 99 -39.03 13.64 2.13
C ASN A 99 -38.57 14.94 2.82
N PRO A 100 -39.50 15.91 3.00
CA PRO A 100 -39.16 17.30 3.30
C PRO A 100 -38.82 17.53 4.78
N ALA A 101 -38.07 18.60 4.99
CA ALA A 101 -37.43 19.03 6.22
C ALA A 101 -38.39 19.48 7.34
N THR A 102 -37.97 19.25 8.59
CA THR A 102 -38.43 19.98 9.78
C THR A 102 -37.27 20.87 10.26
N PRO A 103 -37.39 22.22 10.24
CA PRO A 103 -36.29 23.14 10.54
C PRO A 103 -36.17 23.45 12.05
N GLN A 104 -35.75 22.48 12.87
CA GLN A 104 -35.52 22.72 14.31
C GLN A 104 -34.22 22.18 14.90
N GLN A 105 -33.45 21.34 14.19
CA GLN A 105 -32.21 20.76 14.75
C GLN A 105 -30.91 21.51 14.39
N GLN A 106 -30.94 22.46 13.45
CA GLN A 106 -29.73 23.19 13.06
C GLN A 106 -29.35 24.36 13.99
N LYS A 107 -30.26 24.85 14.84
CA LYS A 107 -29.96 25.99 15.73
C LYS A 107 -29.21 25.62 17.02
N GLN A 108 -29.27 24.36 17.44
CA GLN A 108 -28.62 23.93 18.71
C GLN A 108 -27.14 23.59 18.55
N GLN A 109 -26.66 23.31 17.33
CA GLN A 109 -25.25 22.99 17.10
C GLN A 109 -24.36 24.24 17.04
N ASP A 110 -24.88 25.39 16.57
CA ASP A 110 -24.09 26.63 16.49
C ASP A 110 -23.91 27.31 17.86
N GLU A 111 -24.90 27.26 18.76
CA GLU A 111 -24.76 27.83 20.11
C GLU A 111 -23.70 27.10 20.95
N HIS A 112 -23.59 25.77 20.79
CA HIS A 112 -22.61 24.99 21.56
C HIS A 112 -21.17 25.24 21.10
N LEU A 113 -20.95 25.49 19.81
CA LEU A 113 -19.62 25.78 19.28
C LEU A 113 -19.15 27.20 19.64
N GLN A 114 -20.09 28.14 19.81
CA GLN A 114 -19.77 29.52 20.17
C GLN A 114 -19.47 29.68 21.66
N GLN A 115 -20.14 28.91 22.54
CA GLN A 115 -19.87 28.95 23.98
C GLN A 115 -18.51 28.33 24.35
N GLN A 116 -18.10 27.27 23.65
CA GLN A 116 -16.81 26.62 23.89
C GLN A 116 -15.61 27.49 23.44
N GLN A 117 -15.79 28.41 22.49
CA GLN A 117 -14.75 29.35 22.09
C GLN A 117 -14.57 30.52 23.07
N LEU A 118 -15.63 30.94 23.76
CA LEU A 118 -15.56 32.00 24.77
C LEU A 118 -14.84 31.52 26.05
N GLU A 119 -15.10 30.29 26.49
CA GLU A 119 -14.46 29.70 27.69
C GLU A 119 -12.94 29.47 27.51
N ALA A 120 -12.51 29.11 26.29
CA ALA A 120 -11.09 28.93 25.98
C ALA A 120 -10.31 30.26 25.95
N GLN A 121 -10.98 31.38 25.66
CA GLN A 121 -10.36 32.70 25.63
C GLN A 121 -10.20 33.30 27.04
N GLU A 122 -11.11 32.98 27.95
CA GLU A 122 -11.06 33.47 29.34
C GLU A 122 -9.98 32.75 30.17
N ALA A 123 -9.70 31.47 29.89
CA ALA A 123 -8.61 30.71 30.52
C ALA A 123 -7.20 31.22 30.15
N ALA A 124 -7.03 31.83 28.97
CA ALA A 124 -5.73 32.35 28.53
C ALA A 124 -5.38 33.72 29.14
N ALA A 125 -6.37 34.48 29.63
CA ALA A 125 -6.15 35.82 30.19
C ALA A 125 -5.71 35.81 31.67
N ALA A 126 -5.81 34.69 32.37
CA ALA A 126 -5.46 34.57 33.79
C ALA A 126 -3.98 34.19 34.07
N ALA A 127 -3.17 33.91 33.04
CA ALA A 127 -1.80 33.40 33.18
C ALA A 127 -0.69 34.46 33.05
N GLY A 128 -0.96 35.71 33.45
CA GLY A 128 -0.07 36.85 33.23
C GLY A 128 0.17 37.74 34.44
N ASN A 129 0.75 37.23 35.52
CA ASN A 129 1.66 37.99 36.40
C ASN A 129 2.20 37.16 37.56
N GLY A 130 3.50 37.24 37.84
CA GLY A 130 4.05 36.88 39.15
C GLY A 130 5.36 36.10 39.15
N SER A 131 6.46 36.85 39.14
CA SER A 131 7.82 36.47 39.53
C SER A 131 7.92 35.50 40.72
N HIS A 132 8.88 34.56 40.64
CA HIS A 132 9.37 33.73 41.74
C HIS A 132 9.85 34.57 42.95
N PRO A 133 9.82 33.99 44.17
CA PRO A 133 11.04 33.34 44.63
C PRO A 133 10.83 31.94 45.23
N ARG A 134 11.86 31.12 45.07
CA ARG A 134 12.06 29.84 45.75
C ARG A 134 11.85 29.96 47.26
N GLN A 135 11.05 29.08 47.85
CA GLN A 135 11.15 28.78 49.27
C GLN A 135 10.90 27.28 49.52
N ASN A 136 11.95 26.62 50.01
CA ASN A 136 11.91 25.30 50.63
C ASN A 136 10.95 25.36 51.83
N GLY A 137 9.98 24.45 51.88
CA GLY A 137 9.11 24.26 53.03
C GLY A 137 7.99 23.29 52.70
N GLY A 138 8.08 22.06 53.23
CA GLY A 138 6.97 21.12 53.18
C GLY A 138 5.77 21.72 53.91
N VAL A 139 4.79 22.19 53.15
CA VAL A 139 3.51 22.65 53.70
C VAL A 139 2.66 21.39 53.90
N PRO A 140 2.14 21.12 55.11
CA PRO A 140 1.21 20.02 55.30
C PRO A 140 -0.04 20.32 54.46
N MET A 141 -0.38 19.43 53.52
CA MET A 141 -1.62 19.54 52.76
C MET A 141 -2.78 19.63 53.76
N THR A 142 -3.65 20.61 53.55
CA THR A 142 -4.89 20.69 54.32
C THR A 142 -5.80 19.53 53.92
N GLN A 143 -6.47 18.89 54.88
CA GLN A 143 -7.32 17.69 54.67
C GLN A 143 -8.37 17.83 53.55
N GLY A 144 -8.72 19.05 53.13
CA GLY A 144 -9.60 19.30 51.98
C GLY A 144 -8.95 19.08 50.62
N GLN A 145 -7.65 19.39 50.48
CA GLN A 145 -6.91 19.20 49.23
C GLN A 145 -6.61 17.72 48.97
N GLU A 146 -6.30 16.95 50.01
CA GLU A 146 -6.12 15.49 49.90
C GLU A 146 -7.40 14.77 49.47
N LYS A 147 -8.57 15.20 50.00
CA LYS A 147 -9.88 14.62 49.61
C LYS A 147 -10.22 14.89 48.15
N ASN A 148 -9.88 16.08 47.63
CA ASN A 148 -10.09 16.40 46.22
C ASN A 148 -9.14 15.57 45.33
N LEU A 149 -7.86 15.45 45.69
CA LEU A 149 -6.91 14.59 44.95
C LEU A 149 -7.36 13.12 44.92
N LEU A 150 -7.84 12.58 46.05
CA LEU A 150 -8.34 11.20 46.12
C LEU A 150 -9.57 10.99 45.25
N ARG A 151 -10.46 11.99 45.18
CA ARG A 151 -11.63 11.95 44.30
C ARG A 151 -11.23 12.00 42.84
N ASP A 152 -10.28 12.86 42.47
CA ASP A 152 -9.78 12.98 41.11
C ASP A 152 -9.04 11.69 40.67
N LEU A 153 -8.25 11.09 41.57
CA LEU A 153 -7.61 9.79 41.35
C LEU A 153 -8.63 8.66 41.20
N ALA A 154 -9.72 8.68 41.97
CA ALA A 154 -10.79 7.69 41.84
C ALA A 154 -11.51 7.82 40.49
N LEU A 155 -11.80 9.04 40.04
CA LEU A 155 -12.38 9.31 38.73
C LEU A 155 -11.44 8.88 37.59
N ALA A 156 -10.15 9.22 37.69
CA ALA A 156 -9.13 8.81 36.71
C ALA A 156 -8.99 7.29 36.65
N ARG A 157 -9.02 6.60 37.80
CA ARG A 157 -8.98 5.14 37.87
C ARG A 157 -10.20 4.50 37.20
N GLU A 158 -11.40 5.02 37.44
CA GLU A 158 -12.62 4.51 36.80
C GLU A 158 -12.62 4.80 35.29
N GLN A 159 -12.10 5.95 34.87
CA GLN A 159 -11.95 6.25 33.45
C GLN A 159 -10.97 5.28 32.77
N LEU A 160 -9.78 5.08 33.36
CA LEU A 160 -8.79 4.14 32.83
C LEU A 160 -9.32 2.70 32.77
N LYS A 161 -10.17 2.29 33.72
CA LYS A 161 -10.83 0.97 33.64
C LYS A 161 -11.77 0.87 32.45
N ARG A 162 -12.55 1.92 32.16
CA ARG A 162 -13.43 1.96 30.98
C ARG A 162 -12.62 1.93 29.69
N ASP A 163 -11.55 2.72 29.62
CA ASP A 163 -10.68 2.77 28.44
C ASP A 163 -9.99 1.43 28.19
N LEU A 164 -9.53 0.75 29.25
CA LEU A 164 -8.94 -0.59 29.16
C LEU A 164 -9.98 -1.62 28.69
N ALA A 165 -11.20 -1.57 29.20
CA ALA A 165 -12.29 -2.44 28.74
C ALA A 165 -12.62 -2.20 27.26
N ALA A 166 -12.70 -0.94 26.83
CA ALA A 166 -12.94 -0.57 25.44
C ALA A 166 -11.80 -1.05 24.52
N ALA A 167 -10.55 -0.82 24.91
CA ALA A 167 -9.37 -1.27 24.15
C ALA A 167 -9.30 -2.80 24.01
N ARG A 168 -9.71 -3.56 25.04
CA ARG A 168 -9.80 -5.02 24.98
C ARG A 168 -10.85 -5.49 23.99
N GLN A 169 -12.02 -4.87 24.00
CA GLN A 169 -13.10 -5.20 23.06
C GLN A 169 -12.68 -4.88 21.61
N GLU A 170 -12.02 -3.74 21.39
CA GLU A 170 -11.49 -3.39 20.07
C GLU A 170 -10.42 -4.38 19.59
N LEU A 171 -9.52 -4.80 20.47
CA LEU A 171 -8.51 -5.81 20.16
C LEU A 171 -9.14 -7.16 19.79
N GLU A 172 -10.20 -7.58 20.48
CA GLU A 172 -10.93 -8.82 20.17
C GLU A 172 -11.61 -8.75 18.80
N LEU A 173 -12.22 -7.62 18.45
CA LEU A 173 -12.80 -7.39 17.13
C LEU A 173 -11.74 -7.40 16.01
N VAL A 174 -10.60 -6.74 16.24
CA VAL A 174 -9.49 -6.71 15.28
C VAL A 174 -8.88 -8.10 15.11
N ALA A 175 -8.73 -8.86 16.20
CA ALA A 175 -8.22 -10.23 16.14
C ALA A 175 -9.17 -11.14 15.33
N GLY A 176 -10.48 -11.07 15.59
CA GLY A 176 -11.47 -11.82 14.82
C GLY A 176 -11.48 -11.46 13.33
N ALA A 177 -11.38 -10.17 13.00
CA ALA A 177 -11.27 -9.72 11.61
C ALA A 177 -9.98 -10.19 10.94
N ALA A 178 -8.86 -10.20 11.67
CA ALA A 178 -7.59 -10.69 11.17
C ALA A 178 -7.62 -12.20 10.89
N ASP A 179 -8.28 -12.99 11.73
CA ASP A 179 -8.40 -14.43 11.53
C ASP A 179 -9.33 -14.77 10.36
N ALA A 180 -10.45 -14.06 10.20
CA ALA A 180 -11.31 -14.19 9.02
C ALA A 180 -10.55 -13.84 7.71
N ALA A 181 -9.74 -12.78 7.72
CA ALA A 181 -8.92 -12.41 6.57
C ALA A 181 -7.84 -13.45 6.24
N LYS A 182 -7.24 -14.09 7.25
CA LYS A 182 -6.28 -15.19 7.04
C LYS A 182 -6.95 -16.41 6.41
N GLU A 183 -8.14 -16.77 6.87
CA GLU A 183 -8.90 -17.89 6.30
C GLU A 183 -9.26 -17.62 4.84
N GLU A 184 -9.75 -16.42 4.52
CA GLU A 184 -10.04 -16.03 3.15
C GLU A 184 -8.79 -16.09 2.26
N ALA A 185 -7.66 -15.55 2.73
CA ALA A 185 -6.40 -15.61 2.00
C ALA A 185 -5.94 -17.06 1.78
N ALA A 186 -6.08 -17.94 2.77
CA ALA A 186 -5.74 -19.35 2.65
C ALA A 186 -6.61 -20.07 1.60
N VAL A 187 -7.90 -19.75 1.52
CA VAL A 187 -8.80 -20.29 0.49
C VAL A 187 -8.37 -19.82 -0.91
N GLN A 188 -8.07 -18.53 -1.07
CA GLN A 188 -7.61 -17.99 -2.36
C GLN A 188 -6.29 -18.60 -2.81
N ILE A 189 -5.31 -18.75 -1.91
CA ILE A 189 -4.02 -19.40 -2.21
C ILE A 189 -4.22 -20.84 -2.67
N ASN A 190 -5.09 -21.60 -2.00
CA ASN A 190 -5.41 -22.97 -2.40
C ASN A 190 -6.08 -23.03 -3.77
N MET A 191 -6.99 -22.11 -4.07
CA MET A 191 -7.66 -22.03 -5.37
C MET A 191 -6.65 -21.72 -6.49
N LEU A 192 -5.80 -20.70 -6.30
CA LEU A 192 -4.76 -20.34 -7.26
C LEU A 192 -3.74 -21.46 -7.45
N SER A 193 -3.37 -22.17 -6.39
CA SER A 193 -2.45 -23.32 -6.48
C SER A 193 -3.03 -24.46 -7.32
N ARG A 194 -4.33 -24.75 -7.17
CA ARG A 194 -5.01 -25.76 -8.02
C ARG A 194 -5.10 -25.31 -9.48
N GLN A 195 -5.38 -24.04 -9.72
CA GLN A 195 -5.40 -23.49 -11.08
C GLN A 195 -4.03 -23.56 -11.74
N LEU A 196 -2.97 -23.20 -11.01
CA LEU A 196 -1.60 -23.29 -11.49
C LEU A 196 -1.23 -24.73 -11.85
N ALA A 197 -1.55 -25.70 -10.99
CA ALA A 197 -1.32 -27.12 -11.26
C ALA A 197 -2.06 -27.62 -12.51
N ALA A 198 -3.33 -27.19 -12.70
CA ALA A 198 -4.11 -27.53 -13.88
C ALA A 198 -3.50 -26.95 -15.17
N VAL A 199 -3.09 -25.67 -15.14
CA VAL A 199 -2.45 -25.00 -16.28
C VAL A 199 -1.09 -25.64 -16.61
N GLN A 200 -0.29 -26.01 -15.59
CA GLN A 200 0.98 -26.72 -15.80
C GLN A 200 0.77 -28.09 -16.44
N ALA A 201 -0.23 -28.85 -16.00
CA ALA A 201 -0.58 -30.13 -16.61
C ALA A 201 -1.03 -29.97 -18.08
N GLN A 202 -1.84 -28.94 -18.36
CA GLN A 202 -2.28 -28.63 -19.72
C GLN A 202 -1.12 -28.19 -20.63
N ALA A 203 -0.19 -27.39 -20.10
CA ALA A 203 1.02 -26.98 -20.83
C ALA A 203 1.91 -28.17 -21.17
N ALA A 204 2.15 -29.07 -20.21
CA ALA A 204 2.92 -30.29 -20.44
C ALA A 204 2.27 -31.22 -21.49
N ALA A 205 0.95 -31.36 -21.46
CA ALA A 205 0.21 -32.13 -22.47
C ALA A 205 0.31 -31.49 -23.86
N ALA A 206 0.20 -30.16 -23.96
CA ALA A 206 0.35 -29.43 -25.20
C ALA A 206 1.78 -29.52 -25.78
N GLU A 207 2.80 -29.47 -24.93
CA GLU A 207 4.20 -29.63 -25.34
C GLU A 207 4.45 -31.02 -25.92
N LYS A 208 3.95 -32.07 -25.25
CA LYS A 208 4.03 -33.44 -25.76
C LYS A 208 3.33 -33.58 -27.12
N ALA A 209 2.11 -33.06 -27.26
CA ALA A 209 1.38 -33.09 -28.53
C ALA A 209 2.13 -32.35 -29.66
N ALA A 210 2.79 -31.24 -29.34
CA ALA A 210 3.62 -30.49 -30.30
C ALA A 210 4.88 -31.28 -30.70
N GLN A 211 5.52 -31.98 -29.77
CA GLN A 211 6.66 -32.85 -30.06
C GLN A 211 6.25 -34.02 -30.96
N ASP A 212 5.13 -34.68 -30.67
CA ASP A 212 4.59 -35.78 -31.49
C ASP A 212 4.28 -35.28 -32.91
N SER A 213 3.66 -34.09 -33.03
CA SER A 213 3.38 -33.47 -34.33
C SER A 213 4.65 -33.15 -35.12
N ARG A 214 5.71 -32.67 -34.46
CA ARG A 214 7.02 -32.43 -35.11
C ARG A 214 7.66 -33.72 -35.60
N GLN A 215 7.55 -34.82 -34.85
CA GLN A 215 8.07 -36.12 -35.26
C GLN A 215 7.31 -36.69 -36.47
N LEU A 216 5.99 -36.54 -36.50
CA LEU A 216 5.19 -36.95 -37.66
C LEU A 216 5.54 -36.13 -38.90
N LEU A 217 5.68 -34.80 -38.75
CA LEU A 217 6.07 -33.94 -39.86
C LEU A 217 7.46 -34.30 -40.41
N SER A 218 8.45 -34.55 -39.55
CA SER A 218 9.78 -34.93 -40.00
C SER A 218 9.79 -36.30 -40.71
N ALA A 219 8.97 -37.24 -40.25
CA ALA A 219 8.79 -38.53 -40.92
C ALA A 219 8.16 -38.37 -42.32
N GLU A 220 7.14 -37.51 -42.47
CA GLU A 220 6.53 -37.23 -43.77
C GLU A 220 7.47 -36.48 -44.72
N GLN A 221 8.25 -35.53 -44.20
CA GLN A 221 9.30 -34.85 -44.97
C GLN A 221 10.35 -35.85 -45.49
N ALA A 222 10.80 -36.79 -44.65
CA ALA A 222 11.75 -37.82 -45.07
C ALA A 222 11.17 -38.76 -46.15
N LYS A 223 9.89 -39.14 -46.05
CA LYS A 223 9.21 -39.93 -47.08
C LYS A 223 9.12 -39.17 -48.40
N THR A 224 8.78 -37.88 -48.35
CA THR A 224 8.65 -37.02 -49.52
C THR A 224 9.99 -36.91 -50.26
N LEU A 225 11.08 -36.62 -49.53
CA LEU A 225 12.43 -36.57 -50.10
C LEU A 225 12.85 -37.90 -50.74
N LYS A 226 12.49 -39.03 -50.14
CA LYS A 226 12.77 -40.36 -50.70
C LYS A 226 12.02 -40.60 -52.01
N LEU A 227 10.75 -40.20 -52.09
CA LEU A 227 9.95 -40.30 -53.30
C LEU A 227 10.47 -39.38 -54.41
N GLU A 228 10.85 -38.15 -54.08
CA GLU A 228 11.46 -37.21 -55.02
C GLU A 228 12.77 -37.76 -55.60
N ALA A 229 13.63 -38.35 -54.76
CA ALA A 229 14.87 -38.98 -55.22
C ALA A 229 14.62 -40.18 -56.16
N GLN A 230 13.61 -40.99 -55.88
CA GLN A 230 13.21 -42.11 -56.76
C GLN A 230 12.67 -41.63 -58.11
N LEU A 231 11.86 -40.57 -58.11
CA LEU A 231 11.35 -39.96 -59.33
C LEU A 231 12.48 -39.38 -60.19
N GLN A 232 13.44 -38.68 -59.59
CA GLN A 232 14.60 -38.15 -60.31
C GLN A 232 15.45 -39.27 -60.93
N ALA A 233 15.68 -40.36 -60.21
CA ALA A 233 16.45 -41.51 -60.72
C ALA A 233 15.72 -42.23 -61.87
N GLY A 234 14.39 -42.33 -61.83
CA GLY A 234 13.59 -42.93 -62.90
C GLY A 234 13.56 -42.10 -64.19
N VAL A 235 13.62 -40.77 -64.09
CA VAL A 235 13.66 -39.86 -65.26
C VAL A 235 15.01 -39.95 -66.00
N THR A 236 16.11 -40.23 -65.30
CA THR A 236 17.44 -40.35 -65.92
C THR A 236 17.71 -41.70 -66.60
N ALA A 237 16.80 -42.69 -66.47
CA ALA A 237 16.98 -44.04 -66.98
C ALA A 237 16.21 -44.32 -68.29
N ASN A 238 15.46 -43.35 -68.81
CA ASN A 238 14.78 -43.39 -70.12
C ASN A 238 15.45 -42.42 -71.09
#